data_AF-A0AAN6N153-F1
#
_entry.id   AF-A0AAN6N153-F1
#
_cell.length_a   1.000
_cell.length_b   1.000
_cell.length_c   1.000
_cell.angle_alpha   90.00
_cell.angle_beta   90.00
_cell.angle_gamma   90.00
#
_symmetry.space_group_name_H-M   'P 1'
#
loop_
_entity.id
_entity.type
_entity.pdbx_description
1 polymer ?
#
loop_
_entity_poly.entity_id
_entity_poly.type
_entity_poly.pdbx_seq_one_letter_code
_entity_poly.pdbx_strand_id
1 'polypeptide(L)'
;MPTRYLLAYRFWFYAPLMHSEDMALHDMAFREYESMEVDITALINGGRDSTADSDEEDTQKCREILLNGDHAKAAMNFVENSLGFETMHRDIIATFGRYPHRNKILGRESSEAEEQYLCDGGQTFGSA
;
A
#
# COMPACT_ATOMS: atom_id res chain seq x y z
N MET A 1 -15.85 8.97 -12.37
CA MET A 1 -14.51 8.41 -12.12
C MET A 1 -14.64 7.28 -11.11
N PRO A 2 -14.39 6.02 -11.49
CA PRO A 2 -14.54 4.88 -10.62
C PRO A 2 -13.59 4.95 -9.41
N THR A 3 -14.09 4.61 -8.21
CA THR A 3 -13.28 4.59 -6.96
C THR A 3 -12.06 3.68 -7.05
N ARG A 4 -12.15 2.64 -7.90
CA ARG A 4 -11.07 1.70 -8.21
C ARG A 4 -9.75 2.37 -8.64
N TYR A 5 -9.83 3.52 -9.32
CA TYR A 5 -8.66 4.25 -9.85
C TYR A 5 -8.26 5.47 -9.01
N LEU A 6 -8.95 5.71 -7.89
CA LEU A 6 -8.62 6.77 -6.94
C LEU A 6 -7.53 6.29 -5.96
N LEU A 7 -6.29 6.17 -6.44
CA LEU A 7 -5.15 5.58 -5.71
C LEU A 7 -4.94 6.14 -4.31
N ALA A 8 -4.99 7.46 -4.15
CA ALA A 8 -4.82 8.11 -2.85
C ALA A 8 -5.94 7.74 -1.85
N TYR A 9 -7.16 7.56 -2.33
CA TYR A 9 -8.28 7.15 -1.47
C TYR A 9 -8.14 5.70 -1.03
N ARG A 10 -7.79 4.80 -1.96
CA ARG A 10 -7.49 3.40 -1.64
C ARG A 10 -6.40 3.28 -0.60
N PHE A 11 -5.26 3.95 -0.82
CA PHE A 11 -4.18 4.02 0.16
C PHE A 11 -4.68 4.47 1.54
N TRP A 12 -5.48 5.55 1.60
CA TRP A 12 -5.99 6.07 2.87
C TRP A 12 -6.88 5.07 3.61
N PHE A 13 -7.69 4.27 2.89
CA PHE A 13 -8.51 3.22 3.48
C PHE A 13 -7.71 1.98 3.92
N TYR A 14 -6.59 1.69 3.26
CA TYR A 14 -5.73 0.55 3.60
C TYR A 14 -4.74 0.87 4.72
N ALA A 15 -4.35 2.13 4.87
CA ALA A 15 -3.36 2.57 5.86
C ALA A 15 -3.68 2.12 7.30
N PRO A 16 -4.93 2.16 7.82
CA PRO A 16 -5.22 1.65 9.16
C PRO A 16 -4.87 0.17 9.35
N LEU A 17 -5.01 -0.65 8.30
CA LEU A 17 -4.66 -2.08 8.33
C LEU A 17 -3.14 -2.25 8.47
N MET A 18 -2.38 -1.52 7.64
CA MET A 18 -0.90 -1.46 7.68
C MET A 18 -0.35 -0.99 9.03
N HIS A 19 -1.08 -0.17 9.79
CA HIS A 19 -0.60 0.35 11.08
C HIS A 19 -1.05 -0.48 12.29
N SER A 20 -1.79 -1.57 12.08
CA SER A 20 -2.22 -2.49 13.13
C SER A 20 -1.07 -3.40 13.59
N GLU A 21 -1.15 -3.94 14.82
CA GLU A 21 -0.23 -4.98 15.29
C GLU A 21 -0.93 -6.35 15.20
N ASP A 22 -1.48 -6.66 14.03
CA ASP A 22 -2.22 -7.91 13.74
C ASP A 22 -1.82 -8.45 12.35
N MET A 23 -1.23 -9.65 12.33
CA MET A 23 -0.78 -10.29 11.09
C MET A 23 -1.91 -10.52 10.08
N ALA A 24 -3.12 -10.85 10.53
CA ALA A 24 -4.23 -11.09 9.62
C ALA A 24 -4.64 -9.80 8.89
N LEU A 25 -4.53 -8.65 9.55
CA LEU A 25 -4.81 -7.35 8.93
C LEU A 25 -3.71 -6.93 7.96
N HIS A 26 -2.45 -7.30 8.21
CA HIS A 26 -1.37 -7.17 7.23
C HIS A 26 -1.58 -8.02 5.98
N ASP A 27 -2.00 -9.27 6.15
CA ASP A 27 -2.34 -10.14 5.02
C ASP A 27 -3.49 -9.56 4.18
N MET A 28 -4.47 -8.90 4.83
CA MET A 28 -5.53 -8.17 4.15
C MET A 28 -4.97 -6.94 3.41
N ALA A 29 -4.18 -6.10 4.08
CA ALA A 29 -3.59 -4.91 3.49
C ALA A 29 -2.74 -5.25 2.25
N PHE A 30 -1.90 -6.28 2.34
CA PHE A 30 -1.06 -6.74 1.24
C PHE A 30 -1.89 -7.09 0.00
N ARG A 31 -2.97 -7.87 0.16
CA ARG A 31 -3.88 -8.23 -0.94
C ARG A 31 -4.54 -7.02 -1.57
N GLU A 32 -4.91 -6.03 -0.76
CA GLU A 32 -5.56 -4.81 -1.23
C GLU A 32 -4.59 -3.91 -2.01
N TYR A 33 -3.32 -3.80 -1.58
CA TYR A 33 -2.27 -3.11 -2.34
C TYR A 33 -1.90 -3.87 -3.62
N GLU A 34 -1.82 -5.20 -3.59
CA GLU A 34 -1.60 -6.04 -4.77
C GLU A 34 -2.76 -5.88 -5.78
N SER A 35 -4.01 -5.86 -5.32
CA SER A 35 -5.16 -5.56 -6.18
C SER A 35 -5.04 -4.18 -6.84
N MET A 36 -4.49 -3.19 -6.16
CA MET A 36 -4.29 -1.85 -6.71
C MET A 36 -3.26 -1.84 -7.86
N GLU A 37 -2.18 -2.62 -7.72
CA GLU A 37 -1.20 -2.82 -8.79
C GLU A 37 -1.81 -3.53 -10.00
N VAL A 38 -2.59 -4.59 -9.77
CA VAL A 38 -3.30 -5.33 -10.84
C VAL A 38 -4.23 -4.41 -11.61
N ASP A 39 -4.98 -3.57 -10.90
CA ASP A 39 -5.94 -2.64 -11.52
C ASP A 39 -5.28 -1.59 -12.40
N ILE A 40 -4.18 -0.99 -11.94
CA ILE A 40 -3.42 0.00 -12.73
C ILE A 40 -2.71 -0.67 -13.91
N THR A 41 -2.11 -1.84 -13.71
CA THR A 41 -1.50 -2.63 -14.78
C THR A 41 -2.54 -2.97 -15.86
N ALA A 42 -3.72 -3.43 -15.46
CA ALA A 42 -4.82 -3.70 -16.39
C ALA A 42 -5.27 -2.42 -17.12
N LEU A 43 -5.37 -1.29 -16.42
CA LEU A 43 -5.76 -0.02 -17.03
C LEU A 43 -4.72 0.52 -18.03
N ILE A 44 -3.42 0.30 -17.78
CA ILE A 44 -2.32 0.66 -18.69
C ILE A 44 -2.31 -0.23 -19.94
N ASN A 45 -2.50 -1.53 -19.76
CA ASN A 45 -2.41 -2.53 -20.82
C ASN A 45 -3.72 -2.72 -21.61
N GLY A 46 -4.84 -2.20 -21.09
CA GLY A 46 -6.17 -2.37 -21.69
C GLY A 46 -6.33 -1.73 -23.08
N GLY A 47 -7.27 -2.27 -23.86
CA GLY A 47 -7.72 -1.70 -25.13
C GLY A 47 -8.98 -0.83 -24.96
N ARG A 48 -9.34 -0.08 -26.00
CA ARG A 48 -10.63 0.63 -26.04
C ARG A 48 -11.72 -0.35 -26.47
N ASP A 49 -12.72 -0.56 -25.63
CA ASP A 49 -13.96 -1.21 -26.07
C ASP A 49 -14.89 -0.16 -26.69
N SER A 50 -15.43 -0.47 -27.86
CA SER A 50 -16.33 0.41 -28.62
C SER A 50 -17.82 0.16 -28.34
N THR A 51 -18.13 -0.82 -27.49
CA THR A 51 -19.49 -1.22 -27.12
C THR A 51 -19.85 -0.88 -25.66
N ALA A 52 -19.08 0.03 -25.06
CA ALA A 52 -19.05 0.32 -23.64
C ALA A 52 -20.37 0.79 -23.01
N ASP A 53 -20.70 0.23 -21.84
CA ASP A 53 -21.66 0.85 -20.91
C ASP A 53 -21.04 2.07 -20.18
N SER A 54 -21.80 2.70 -19.28
CA SER A 54 -21.32 3.89 -18.56
C SER A 54 -20.08 3.65 -17.71
N ASP A 55 -19.91 2.45 -17.16
CA ASP A 55 -18.76 2.09 -16.30
C ASP A 55 -17.52 1.85 -17.15
N GLU A 56 -17.67 1.29 -18.35
CA GLU A 56 -16.60 1.18 -19.33
C GLU A 56 -16.21 2.54 -19.95
N GLU A 57 -17.16 3.46 -20.15
CA GLU A 57 -16.87 4.83 -20.59
C GLU A 57 -16.02 5.59 -19.56
N ASP A 58 -16.42 5.52 -18.28
CA ASP A 58 -15.69 6.16 -17.18
C ASP A 58 -14.29 5.55 -16.97
N THR A 59 -14.17 4.23 -17.17
CA THR A 59 -12.87 3.53 -17.18
C THR A 59 -11.98 4.00 -18.32
N GLN A 60 -12.53 4.14 -19.53
CA GLN A 60 -11.80 4.64 -20.69
C GLN A 60 -11.30 6.08 -20.48
N LYS A 61 -12.09 6.96 -19.86
CA LYS A 61 -11.64 8.32 -19.49
C LYS A 61 -10.48 8.28 -18.50
N CYS A 62 -10.54 7.40 -17.49
CA CYS A 62 -9.44 7.23 -16.54
C CYS A 62 -8.17 6.77 -17.26
N ARG A 63 -8.31 5.83 -18.20
CA ARG A 63 -7.21 5.36 -19.04
C ARG A 63 -6.56 6.49 -19.82
N GLU A 64 -7.35 7.31 -20.49
CA GLU A 64 -6.86 8.43 -21.29
C GLU A 64 -6.08 9.45 -20.43
N ILE A 65 -6.59 9.76 -19.24
CA ILE A 65 -5.90 10.63 -18.27
C ILE A 65 -4.59 9.99 -17.81
N LEU A 66 -4.61 8.69 -17.48
CA LEU A 66 -3.46 7.94 -16.99
C LEU A 66 -2.35 7.83 -18.03
N LEU A 67 -2.69 7.63 -19.30
CA LEU A 67 -1.71 7.54 -20.39
C LEU A 67 -1.18 8.90 -20.85
N ASN A 68 -1.75 10.00 -20.38
CA ASN A 68 -1.28 11.33 -20.74
C ASN A 68 -0.03 11.70 -19.94
N GLY A 69 1.08 12.00 -20.63
CA GLY A 69 2.33 12.39 -20.01
C GLY A 69 2.91 11.30 -19.09
N ASP A 70 3.44 11.72 -17.93
CA ASP A 70 4.12 10.83 -16.97
C ASP A 70 3.16 10.20 -15.93
N HIS A 71 1.84 10.36 -16.08
CA HIS A 71 0.89 9.88 -15.07
C HIS A 71 0.93 8.37 -14.86
N ALA A 72 1.08 7.58 -15.93
CA ALA A 72 1.20 6.13 -15.82
C ALA A 72 2.42 5.73 -14.98
N LYS A 73 3.56 6.38 -15.21
CA LYS A 73 4.78 6.17 -14.41
C LYS A 73 4.57 6.59 -12.95
N ALA A 74 3.95 7.75 -12.72
CA ALA A 74 3.65 8.23 -11.37
C ALA A 74 2.70 7.28 -10.61
N ALA A 75 1.69 6.75 -11.29
CA ALA A 75 0.76 5.77 -10.73
C ALA A 75 1.46 4.45 -10.40
N MET A 76 2.29 3.91 -11.31
CA MET A 76 3.08 2.70 -11.06
C MET A 76 4.03 2.89 -9.87
N ASN A 77 4.77 3.99 -9.82
CA ASN A 77 5.63 4.30 -8.68
C ASN A 77 4.83 4.39 -7.37
N PHE A 78 3.61 4.93 -7.40
CA PHE A 78 2.77 5.03 -6.21
C PHE A 78 2.33 3.65 -5.69
N VAL A 79 1.87 2.76 -6.59
CA VAL A 79 1.43 1.41 -6.21
C VAL A 79 2.60 0.55 -5.73
N GLU A 80 3.74 0.61 -6.43
CA GLU A 80 4.96 -0.13 -6.09
C GLU A 80 5.50 0.29 -4.72
N ASN A 81 5.59 1.62 -4.47
CA ASN A 81 6.03 2.12 -3.17
C ASN A 81 5.06 1.73 -2.05
N SER A 82 3.74 1.79 -2.31
CA SER A 82 2.74 1.43 -1.31
C SER A 82 2.84 -0.05 -0.91
N LEU A 83 2.99 -0.95 -1.88
CA LEU A 83 3.19 -2.37 -1.64
C LEU A 83 4.54 -2.66 -0.95
N GLY A 84 5.59 -1.93 -1.34
CA GLY A 84 6.89 -1.98 -0.66
C GLY A 84 6.81 -1.60 0.81
N PHE A 85 6.10 -0.51 1.14
CA PHE A 85 5.87 -0.11 2.53
C PHE A 85 5.08 -1.16 3.31
N GLU A 86 4.00 -1.71 2.73
CA GLU A 86 3.25 -2.79 3.38
C GLU A 86 4.13 -4.00 3.68
N THR A 87 4.96 -4.41 2.72
CA THR A 87 5.90 -5.53 2.89
C THR A 87 6.82 -5.29 4.08
N MET A 88 7.39 -4.09 4.20
CA MET A 88 8.25 -3.71 5.33
C MET A 88 7.50 -3.73 6.67
N HIS A 89 6.25 -3.27 6.72
CA HIS A 89 5.43 -3.33 7.94
C HIS A 89 5.11 -4.78 8.33
N ARG A 90 4.70 -5.58 7.35
CA ARG A 90 4.37 -7.00 7.53
C ARG A 90 5.55 -7.81 8.04
N ASP A 91 6.76 -7.58 7.53
CA ASP A 91 7.98 -8.27 7.98
C ASP A 91 8.29 -8.01 9.47
N ILE A 92 8.06 -6.79 9.94
CA ILE A 92 8.23 -6.42 11.36
C ILE A 92 7.22 -7.16 12.22
N ILE A 93 5.94 -7.17 11.82
CA ILE A 93 4.91 -7.90 12.55
C ILE A 93 5.14 -9.41 12.48
N ALA A 94 5.67 -9.95 11.39
CA ALA A 94 6.03 -11.36 11.28
C ALA A 94 7.15 -11.75 12.24
N THR A 95 8.11 -10.85 12.45
CA THR A 95 9.28 -11.09 13.29
C THR A 95 8.99 -10.89 14.78
N PHE A 96 8.31 -9.79 15.13
CA PHE A 96 8.15 -9.36 16.52
C PHE A 96 6.71 -9.45 17.05
N GLY A 97 5.72 -9.65 16.16
CA GLY A 97 4.29 -9.63 16.51
C GLY A 97 3.73 -8.24 16.85
N ARG A 98 4.57 -7.20 16.82
CA ARG A 98 4.25 -5.80 17.17
C ARG A 98 5.30 -4.87 16.58
N TYR A 99 5.14 -3.56 16.72
CA TYR A 99 6.15 -2.58 16.33
C TYR A 99 7.09 -2.22 17.50
N PRO A 100 8.38 -2.59 17.45
CA PRO A 100 9.31 -2.34 18.56
C PRO A 100 9.46 -0.86 18.90
N HIS A 101 9.45 0.03 17.88
CA HIS A 101 9.58 1.48 18.09
C HIS A 101 8.42 2.08 18.91
N ARG A 102 7.28 1.38 19.01
CA ARG A 102 6.13 1.81 19.83
C ARG A 102 6.24 1.37 21.29
N ASN A 103 7.20 0.50 21.63
CA ASN A 103 7.29 -0.07 22.98
C ASN A 103 7.44 1.01 24.06
N LYS A 104 8.34 1.97 23.87
CA LYS A 104 8.58 3.06 24.82
C LYS A 104 7.34 3.91 25.09
N ILE A 105 6.63 4.33 24.03
CA ILE A 105 5.45 5.20 24.16
C ILE A 105 4.24 4.45 24.74
N LEU A 106 4.16 3.14 24.54
CA LEU A 106 3.11 2.28 25.10
C LEU A 106 3.48 1.66 26.46
N GLY A 107 4.65 1.99 27.02
CA GLY A 107 5.10 1.46 28.32
C GLY A 107 5.39 -0.04 28.32
N ARG A 108 5.77 -0.62 27.17
CA ARG A 108 6.11 -2.04 27.02
C ARG A 108 7.62 -2.24 27.21
N GLU A 109 8.00 -3.31 27.89
CA GLU A 109 9.39 -3.76 27.91
C GLU A 109 9.76 -4.37 26.55
N SER A 110 10.92 -3.97 26.03
CA SER A 110 11.50 -4.53 24.82
C SER A 110 12.32 -5.78 25.16
N SER A 111 12.26 -6.78 24.29
CA SER A 111 13.19 -7.90 24.31
C SER A 111 14.57 -7.48 23.77
N GLU A 112 15.62 -8.26 24.08
CA GLU A 112 16.97 -8.02 23.57
C GLU A 112 17.02 -7.96 22.03
N ALA A 113 16.22 -8.80 21.35
CA ALA A 113 16.12 -8.79 19.89
C ALA A 113 15.46 -7.52 19.34
N GLU A 114 14.44 -7.01 20.02
CA GLU A 114 13.78 -5.74 19.68
C GLU A 114 14.70 -4.53 19.92
N GLU A 115 15.46 -4.54 21.01
CA GLU A 115 16.44 -3.49 21.30
C GLU A 115 17.58 -3.49 20.28
N GLN A 116 18.14 -4.66 19.97
CA GLN A 116 19.18 -4.80 18.96
C GLN A 116 18.68 -4.33 17.58
N TYR A 117 17.47 -4.73 17.18
CA TYR A 117 16.84 -4.28 15.94
C TYR A 117 16.75 -2.75 15.87
N LEU A 118 16.33 -2.09 16.94
CA LEU A 118 16.24 -0.63 16.98
C LEU A 118 17.64 0.03 16.98
N CYS A 119 18.61 -0.54 17.71
CA CYS A 119 19.99 -0.06 17.73
C CYS A 119 20.65 -0.13 16.34
N ASP A 120 20.31 -1.15 15.54
CA ASP A 120 20.85 -1.36 14.19
C ASP A 120 20.18 -0.47 13.12
N GLY A 121 19.31 0.46 13.53
CA GLY A 121 18.58 1.33 12.61
C GLY A 121 17.34 0.69 12.01
N GLY A 122 16.69 -0.20 12.76
CA GLY A 122 15.40 -0.77 12.42
C GLY A 122 14.34 0.28 12.06
N GLN A 123 13.34 -0.13 11.30
CA GLN A 123 12.36 0.80 10.72
C GLN A 123 11.44 1.41 11.78
N THR A 124 11.36 2.74 11.77
CA THR A 124 10.53 3.54 12.70
C THR A 124 9.47 4.40 11.99
N PHE A 125 9.45 4.38 10.66
CA PHE A 125 8.48 5.08 9.80
C PHE A 125 8.22 6.56 10.18
N GLY A 126 9.27 7.27 10.61
CA GLY A 126 9.21 8.69 10.96
C GLY A 126 8.94 9.00 12.44
N SER A 127 8.93 7.99 13.30
CA SER A 127 8.98 8.17 14.76
C SER A 127 10.45 8.35 15.19
N ALA A 128 10.99 9.55 14.97
CA ALA A 128 12.29 9.98 15.52
C ALA A 128 12.09 10.74 16.84
#